data_AF-A0AAX0WNH5-F1
#
_entry.id   AF-A0AAX0WNH5-F1
#
_cell.length_a   1.000
_cell.length_b   1.000
_cell.length_c   1.000
_cell.angle_alpha   90.00
_cell.angle_beta   90.00
_cell.angle_gamma   90.00
#
_symmetry.space_group_name_H-M   'P 1'
#
loop_
_entity.id
_entity.type
_entity.pdbx_description
1 polymer ?
#
loop_
_entity_poly.entity_id
_entity_poly.type
_entity_poly.pdbx_seq_one_letter_code
_entity_poly.pdbx_strand_id
1 'polypeptide(L)'
;MKLVNLIDFRNWLVKEQGLSERSSRDIVCRLSRLSKIEPKCSEKDLDLSKYFLEKNEDFNNLSMFVKSQLRRSLTLYKLFLDTK
;
A
#
# COMPACT_ATOMS: atom_id res chain seq x y z
N MET A 1 -8.49 -4.77 -5.56
CA MET A 1 -8.69 -3.72 -4.52
C MET A 1 -9.32 -2.44 -5.09
N LYS A 2 -10.54 -2.07 -4.65
CA LYS A 2 -10.96 -0.66 -4.71
C LYS A 2 -10.26 0.03 -3.53
N LEU A 3 -9.16 0.71 -3.80
CA LEU A 3 -8.52 1.57 -2.78
C LEU A 3 -9.44 2.76 -2.57
N VAL A 4 -10.19 2.76 -1.48
CA VAL A 4 -11.05 3.90 -1.19
C VAL A 4 -10.17 5.02 -0.67
N ASN A 5 -10.32 6.18 -1.32
CA ASN A 5 -9.82 7.47 -0.85
C ASN A 5 -8.29 7.67 -0.84
N LEU A 6 -7.65 7.43 -1.99
CA LEU A 6 -6.22 7.72 -2.21
C LEU A 6 -5.86 9.20 -2.02
N ILE A 7 -6.81 10.11 -2.20
CA ILE A 7 -6.61 11.55 -1.96
C ILE A 7 -6.44 11.81 -0.46
N ASP A 8 -7.36 11.31 0.38
CA ASP A 8 -7.24 11.44 1.83
C ASP A 8 -5.97 10.75 2.34
N PHE A 9 -5.67 9.55 1.84
CA PHE A 9 -4.44 8.85 2.23
C PHE A 9 -3.18 9.67 1.87
N ARG A 10 -3.12 10.25 0.67
CA ARG A 10 -2.01 11.13 0.27
C ARG A 10 -1.90 12.34 1.18
N ASN A 11 -3.03 13.00 1.49
CA ASN A 11 -3.05 14.15 2.37
C ASN A 11 -2.58 13.79 3.78
N TRP A 12 -3.00 12.64 4.30
CA TRP A 12 -2.55 12.11 5.58
C TRP A 12 -1.04 11.80 5.59
N LEU A 13 -0.50 11.23 4.51
CA LEU A 13 0.95 11.00 4.38
C LEU A 13 1.76 12.30 4.46
N VAL A 14 1.25 13.39 3.91
CA VAL A 14 1.93 14.70 3.95
C VAL A 14 1.76 15.38 5.30
N LYS A 15 0.53 15.45 5.81
CA LYS A 15 0.20 16.22 7.02
C LYS A 15 0.56 15.51 8.31
N GLU A 16 0.23 14.21 8.42
CA GLU A 16 0.39 13.45 9.67
C GLU A 16 1.71 12.67 9.70
N GLN A 17 2.16 12.15 8.56
CA GLN A 17 3.44 11.40 8.48
C GLN A 17 4.63 12.27 8.06
N GLY A 18 4.40 13.56 7.77
CA GLY A 18 5.47 14.52 7.42
C GLY A 18 6.24 14.18 6.14
N LEU A 19 5.66 13.39 5.23
CA LEU A 19 6.35 12.98 4.01
C LEU A 19 6.30 14.08 2.94
N SER A 20 7.35 14.16 2.13
CA SER A 20 7.34 15.04 0.95
C SER A 20 6.24 14.66 -0.03
N GLU A 21 5.76 15.63 -0.80
CA GLU A 21 4.78 15.43 -1.87
C GLU A 21 5.20 14.36 -2.90
N ARG A 22 6.51 14.29 -3.19
CA ARG A 22 7.06 13.27 -4.09
C ARG A 22 6.96 11.89 -3.47
N SER A 23 7.40 11.76 -2.21
CA SER A 23 7.36 10.48 -1.49
C SER A 23 5.93 9.99 -1.28
N SER A 24 4.99 10.88 -0.95
CA SER A 24 3.58 10.53 -0.76
C SER A 24 2.97 10.01 -2.07
N ARG A 25 3.25 10.67 -3.21
CA ARG A 25 2.82 10.20 -4.52
C ARG A 25 3.40 8.85 -4.89
N ASP A 26 4.69 8.62 -4.65
CA ASP A 26 5.35 7.34 -4.91
C ASP A 26 4.71 6.20 -4.10
N ILE A 27 4.37 6.44 -2.84
CA ILE A 27 3.69 5.47 -1.96
C ILE A 27 2.29 5.15 -2.48
N VAL A 28 1.51 6.16 -2.86
CA VAL A 28 0.18 5.95 -3.46
C VAL A 28 0.26 5.14 -4.75
N CYS A 29 1.25 5.41 -5.61
CA CYS A 29 1.48 4.63 -6.82
C CYS A 29 1.86 3.18 -6.52
N ARG A 30 2.70 2.94 -5.50
CA ARG A 30 3.08 1.58 -5.06
C ARG A 30 1.91 0.80 -4.49
N LEU A 31 1.08 1.44 -3.67
CA LEU A 31 -0.16 0.85 -3.18
C LEU A 31 -1.13 0.53 -4.34
N SER A 32 -1.20 1.41 -5.34
CA SER A 32 -1.99 1.15 -6.57
C SER A 32 -1.39 0.05 -7.45
N ARG A 33 -0.10 -0.27 -7.32
CA ARG A 33 0.50 -1.43 -8.00
C ARG A 33 0.15 -2.72 -7.29
N LEU A 34 0.09 -2.72 -5.95
CA LEU A 34 -0.35 -3.88 -5.17
C LEU A 34 -1.74 -4.37 -5.58
N SER A 35 -2.67 -3.45 -5.84
CA SER A 35 -4.02 -3.80 -6.27
C SER A 35 -4.09 -4.47 -7.65
N LYS A 36 -3.05 -4.26 -8.48
CA LYS A 36 -2.90 -4.92 -9.79
C LYS A 36 -2.20 -6.27 -9.68
N ILE A 37 -1.20 -6.38 -8.79
CA ILE A 37 -0.46 -7.62 -8.54
C ILE A 37 -1.34 -8.66 -7.85
N GLU A 38 -2.08 -8.24 -6.83
CA GLU A 38 -2.98 -9.12 -6.08
C GLU A 38 -4.39 -8.51 -6.00
N PRO A 39 -5.29 -8.87 -6.93
CA PRO A 39 -6.65 -8.36 -6.97
C PRO A 39 -7.45 -8.66 -5.70
N LYS A 40 -7.12 -9.76 -4.99
CA LYS A 40 -7.76 -10.17 -3.73
C LYS A 40 -7.39 -9.27 -2.54
N CYS A 41 -6.47 -8.32 -2.71
CA CYS A 41 -6.23 -7.28 -1.70
C CYS A 41 -7.53 -6.50 -1.42
N SER A 42 -7.85 -6.39 -0.13
CA SER A 42 -9.04 -5.76 0.42
C SER A 42 -8.65 -4.82 1.55
N GLU A 43 -9.24 -3.62 1.54
CA GLU A 43 -9.11 -2.65 2.63
C GLU A 43 -9.73 -3.13 3.95
N LYS A 44 -10.69 -4.08 3.88
CA LYS A 44 -11.38 -4.62 5.06
C LYS A 44 -10.53 -5.62 5.84
N ASP A 45 -9.53 -6.21 5.19
CA ASP A 45 -8.67 -7.22 5.80
C ASP A 45 -7.27 -7.13 5.18
N LEU A 46 -6.49 -6.17 5.69
CA LEU A 46 -5.14 -5.91 5.21
C LEU A 46 -4.14 -7.00 5.64
N ASP A 47 -4.42 -7.74 6.71
CA ASP A 47 -3.59 -8.87 7.13
C ASP A 47 -3.77 -10.06 6.19
N LEU A 48 -5.01 -10.36 5.79
CA LEU A 48 -5.28 -11.34 4.74
C LEU A 48 -4.74 -10.88 3.38
N SER A 49 -4.79 -9.58 3.08
CA SER A 49 -4.19 -9.02 1.87
C SER A 49 -2.67 -9.22 1.84
N LYS A 50 -2.01 -9.00 2.98
CA LYS A 50 -0.58 -9.28 3.14
C LYS A 50 -0.29 -10.77 2.95
N TYR A 51 -1.10 -11.66 3.53
CA TYR A 51 -0.98 -13.10 3.34
C TYR A 51 -1.05 -13.50 1.85
N PHE A 52 -2.07 -13.03 1.11
CA PHE A 52 -2.19 -13.34 -0.32
C PHE A 52 -1.03 -12.77 -1.14
N LEU A 53 -0.59 -11.55 -0.82
CA LEU A 53 0.54 -10.93 -1.50
C LEU A 53 1.84 -11.76 -1.36
N GLU A 54 2.13 -12.30 -0.17
CA GLU A 54 3.31 -13.15 0.04
C GLU A 54 3.22 -14.51 -0.67
N LYS A 55 2.01 -14.94 -1.06
CA LYS A 55 1.79 -16.16 -1.85
C LYS A 55 1.74 -15.91 -3.35
N ASN A 56 1.72 -14.65 -3.78
CA ASN A 56 1.61 -14.27 -5.18
C ASN A 56 2.97 -14.40 -5.89
N GLU A 57 3.01 -15.15 -7.00
CA GLU A 57 4.25 -15.42 -7.74
C GLU A 57 4.84 -14.15 -8.35
N ASP A 58 4.01 -13.29 -8.93
CA ASP A 58 4.45 -12.01 -9.50
C ASP A 58 5.11 -11.13 -8.45
N PHE A 59 4.53 -11.07 -7.24
CA PHE A 59 5.13 -10.37 -6.12
C PHE A 59 6.47 -10.99 -5.71
N ASN A 60 6.54 -12.31 -5.61
CA ASN A 60 7.74 -13.02 -5.17
C ASN A 60 8.92 -12.88 -6.15
N ASN A 61 8.64 -12.77 -7.45
CA ASN A 61 9.60 -12.50 -8.51
C ASN A 61 10.17 -11.07 -8.52
N LEU A 62 9.60 -10.14 -7.73
CA LEU A 62 10.16 -8.80 -7.58
C LEU A 62 11.43 -8.79 -6.73
N SER A 63 12.28 -7.79 -6.97
CA SER A 63 13.47 -7.59 -6.14
C SER A 63 13.10 -7.31 -4.68
N MET A 64 13.99 -7.68 -3.76
CA MET A 64 13.79 -7.43 -2.32
C MET A 64 13.52 -5.96 -2.02
N PHE A 65 14.18 -5.05 -2.73
CA PHE A 65 13.95 -3.61 -2.62
C PHE A 65 12.49 -3.24 -2.97
N VAL A 66 11.98 -3.72 -4.11
CA VAL A 66 10.60 -3.44 -4.54
C VAL A 66 9.60 -4.06 -3.55
N LYS A 67 9.82 -5.30 -3.12
CA LYS A 67 8.97 -5.95 -2.10
C LYS A 67 8.89 -5.13 -0.82
N SER A 68 10.02 -4.63 -0.30
CA SER A 68 10.05 -3.78 0.88
C SER A 68 9.29 -2.46 0.69
N GLN A 69 9.40 -1.83 -0.48
CA GLN A 69 8.67 -0.60 -0.80
C GLN A 69 7.15 -0.81 -0.89
N LEU A 70 6.72 -1.93 -1.48
CA LEU A 70 5.31 -2.30 -1.57
C LEU A 70 4.74 -2.63 -0.18
N ARG A 71 5.43 -3.46 0.62
CA ARG A 71 5.04 -3.78 2.00
C ARG A 71 4.90 -2.52 2.84
N ARG A 72 5.88 -1.60 2.78
CA ARG A 72 5.81 -0.31 3.49
C ARG A 72 4.57 0.48 3.09
N SER A 73 4.23 0.49 1.82
CA SER A 73 3.05 1.21 1.32
C SER A 73 1.75 0.61 1.88
N LEU A 74 1.66 -0.73 1.96
CA LEU A 74 0.54 -1.43 2.58
C LEU A 74 0.44 -1.15 4.08
N THR A 75 1.57 -1.18 4.79
CA THR A 75 1.63 -0.86 6.23
C THR A 75 1.17 0.57 6.53
N LEU A 76 1.61 1.55 5.74
CA LEU A 76 1.18 2.94 5.90
C LEU A 76 -0.32 3.10 5.62
N TYR A 77 -0.86 2.37 4.64
CA TYR A 77 -2.29 2.39 4.36
C TYR A 77 -3.11 1.76 5.50
N LYS A 78 -2.61 0.66 6.09
CA LYS A 78 -3.21 0.08 7.30
C LYS A 78 -3.28 1.10 8.43
N LEU A 79 -2.14 1.74 8.73
CA LEU A 79 -2.07 2.76 9.76
C LEU A 79 -3.05 3.92 9.51
N PHE A 80 -3.19 4.36 8.25
CA PHE A 80 -4.17 5.37 7.87
C PHE A 80 -5.61 4.94 8.17
N LEU A 81 -5.99 3.70 7.85
CA LEU A 81 -7.33 3.18 8.13
C LEU A 81 -7.58 3.02 9.63
N ASP A 82 -6.57 2.61 10.41
CA ASP A 82 -6.67 2.44 11.86
C ASP A 82 -6.75 3.79 12.61
N THR A 83 -6.29 4.89 11.98
CA THR A 83 -6.31 6.25 12.55
C THR A 83 -7.60 7.01 12.20
N LYS A 84 -8.45 6.46 11.32
CA LYS A 84 -9.73 7.04 10.91
C LYS A 84 -10.88 6.50 11.77
#